data_AF-G0NJZ3-F1
#
_entry.id   AF-G0NJZ3-F1
#
_cell.length_a   1.000
_cell.length_b   1.000
_cell.length_c   1.000
_cell.angle_alpha   90.00
_cell.angle_beta   90.00
_cell.angle_gamma   90.00
#
_symmetry.space_group_name_H-M   'P 1'
#
loop_
_entity.id
_entity.type
_entity.pdbx_description
1 polymer ?
#
loop_
_entity_poly.entity_id
_entity_poly.type
_entity_poly.pdbx_seq_one_letter_code
_entity_poly.pdbx_strand_id
1 'polypeptide(L)'
;MDKKPIVLDLGSTSVKDLKEQSCCVAPIWRERMNSESGIGTTYILEDSQANIIENLKFLCPEAFFEPFLINMETLGLHRMCQKSILTCDHDHRKYLYSNIVLSGGSTLFPGLRERLEQEMR
;
A
#
# COMPACT_ATOMS: atom_id res chain seq x y z
N MET A 1 -17.78 15.75 -16.68
CA MET A 1 -16.81 16.72 -16.11
C MET A 1 -15.44 16.11 -16.28
N ASP A 2 -14.77 16.46 -17.37
CA ASP A 2 -13.46 15.96 -17.75
C ASP A 2 -12.44 16.36 -16.69
N LYS A 3 -12.07 15.40 -15.83
CA LYS A 3 -10.95 15.56 -14.91
C LYS A 3 -9.69 15.50 -15.75
N LYS A 4 -9.13 16.67 -16.09
CA LYS A 4 -7.82 16.76 -16.72
C LYS A 4 -6.80 16.00 -15.85
N PRO A 5 -5.99 15.10 -16.44
CA PRO A 5 -4.90 14.46 -15.70
C PRO A 5 -3.97 15.55 -15.16
N ILE A 6 -3.62 15.44 -13.88
CA ILE A 6 -2.64 16.34 -13.26
C ILE A 6 -1.27 15.91 -13.80
N VAL A 7 -0.77 16.62 -14.79
CA VAL A 7 0.59 16.42 -15.32
C VAL A 7 1.55 17.08 -14.33
N LEU A 8 2.28 16.28 -13.57
CA LEU A 8 3.35 16.76 -12.69
C LEU A 8 4.68 16.63 -13.44
N ASP A 9 5.26 17.79 -13.75
CA ASP A 9 6.62 17.92 -14.29
C ASP A 9 7.62 17.38 -13.26
N LEU A 10 8.37 16.34 -13.65
CA LEU A 10 9.24 15.57 -12.76
C LEU A 10 10.65 16.17 -12.59
N GLY A 11 10.87 17.42 -12.98
CA GLY A 11 12.19 18.05 -13.00
C GLY A 11 13.02 18.00 -11.70
N SER A 12 12.41 17.79 -10.52
CA SER A 12 13.13 17.66 -9.23
C SER A 12 12.53 16.72 -8.18
N THR A 13 11.43 16.02 -8.48
CA THR A 13 10.69 15.22 -7.47
C THR A 13 11.22 13.78 -7.40
N SER A 14 11.58 13.30 -6.19
CA SER A 14 12.08 11.94 -6.01
C SER A 14 10.96 10.89 -6.13
N VAL A 15 11.29 9.68 -6.57
CA VAL A 15 10.40 8.50 -6.50
C VAL A 15 9.86 8.28 -5.07
N LYS A 16 10.66 8.66 -4.06
CA LYS A 16 10.22 8.62 -2.66
C LYS A 16 9.06 9.57 -2.40
N ASP A 17 9.16 10.81 -2.87
CA ASP A 17 8.13 11.84 -2.64
C ASP A 17 6.85 11.49 -3.38
N LEU A 18 6.99 10.98 -4.62
CA LEU A 18 5.86 10.45 -5.39
C LEU A 18 5.14 9.34 -4.62
N LYS A 19 5.88 8.36 -4.10
CA LYS A 19 5.33 7.26 -3.30
C LYS A 19 4.59 7.79 -2.07
N GLU A 20 5.19 8.73 -1.34
CA GLU A 20 4.60 9.27 -0.11
C GLU A 20 3.35 10.13 -0.36
N GLN A 21 3.26 10.81 -1.52
CA GLN A 21 2.13 11.66 -1.87
C GLN A 21 0.98 10.93 -2.57
N SER A 22 1.28 9.88 -3.34
CA SER A 22 0.30 9.26 -4.24
C SER A 22 -0.19 7.88 -3.79
N CYS A 23 0.62 7.10 -3.07
CA CYS A 23 0.30 5.71 -2.75
C CYS A 23 -0.60 5.59 -1.52
N CYS A 24 -1.52 4.62 -1.56
CA CYS A 24 -2.40 4.31 -0.43
C CYS A 24 -2.81 2.84 -0.44
N VAL A 25 -3.06 2.29 0.73
CA VAL A 25 -3.60 0.94 0.90
C VAL A 25 -5.10 0.96 0.64
N ALA A 26 -5.55 0.06 -0.22
CA ALA A 26 -6.97 -0.19 -0.46
C ALA A 26 -7.45 -1.43 0.33
N PRO A 27 -8.71 -1.44 0.82
CA PRO A 27 -9.31 -2.64 1.40
C PRO A 27 -9.40 -3.79 0.38
N ILE A 28 -9.79 -3.47 -0.86
CA ILE A 28 -9.81 -4.39 -2.00
C ILE A 28 -9.13 -3.69 -3.18
N TRP A 29 -7.84 -3.94 -3.35
CA TRP A 29 -7.03 -3.24 -4.35
C TRP A 29 -7.45 -3.54 -5.80
N ARG A 30 -7.87 -4.79 -6.09
CA ARG A 30 -8.28 -5.20 -7.45
C ARG A 30 -9.52 -4.45 -7.95
N GLU A 31 -10.51 -4.31 -7.08
CA GLU A 31 -11.75 -3.59 -7.40
C GLU A 31 -11.47 -2.09 -7.55
N ARG A 32 -10.66 -1.52 -6.65
CA ARG A 32 -10.23 -0.13 -6.72
C ARG A 32 -9.48 0.17 -8.02
N MET A 33 -8.55 -0.70 -8.41
CA MET A 33 -7.79 -0.56 -9.66
C MET A 33 -8.71 -0.54 -10.88
N ASN A 34 -9.70 -1.45 -10.95
CA ASN A 34 -10.68 -1.47 -12.04
C ASN A 34 -11.63 -0.26 -12.04
N SER A 35 -12.00 0.24 -10.86
CA SER A 35 -12.92 1.39 -10.73
C SER A 35 -12.25 2.75 -10.97
N GLU A 36 -10.96 2.87 -10.67
CA GLU A 36 -10.16 4.09 -10.86
C GLU A 36 -9.30 4.03 -12.14
N SER A 37 -9.43 2.97 -12.94
CA SER A 37 -8.86 2.86 -14.29
C SER A 37 -9.37 4.02 -15.15
N GLY A 38 -8.56 5.07 -15.31
CA GLY A 38 -8.91 6.29 -16.04
C GLY A 38 -9.14 7.55 -15.19
N ILE A 39 -9.01 7.47 -13.85
CA ILE A 39 -9.03 8.64 -12.93
C ILE A 39 -7.61 8.95 -12.41
N GLY A 40 -6.60 8.18 -12.81
CA GLY A 40 -5.28 8.28 -12.24
C GLY A 40 -4.53 9.54 -12.65
N THR A 41 -3.60 9.91 -11.78
CA THR A 41 -2.64 10.97 -12.06
C THR A 41 -1.60 10.38 -13.01
N THR A 42 -1.67 10.77 -14.27
CA THR A 42 -0.71 10.37 -15.29
C THR A 42 0.58 11.19 -15.12
N TYR A 43 1.66 10.56 -14.67
CA TYR A 43 2.96 11.21 -14.51
C TYR A 43 3.86 10.84 -15.69
N ILE A 44 4.35 11.86 -16.40
CA ILE A 44 5.27 11.67 -17.53
C ILE A 44 6.69 11.76 -16.97
N LEU A 45 7.37 10.62 -16.86
CA LEU A 45 8.84 10.60 -16.80
C LEU A 45 9.36 11.05 -18.17
N GLU A 46 10.36 11.94 -18.19
CA GLU A 46 10.86 12.57 -19.42
C GLU A 46 11.31 11.55 -20.49
N ASP A 47 11.63 10.31 -20.10
CA ASP A 47 11.80 9.16 -21.01
C ASP A 47 10.59 8.22 -20.96
N SER A 48 9.53 8.60 -21.70
CA SER A 48 8.51 7.71 -22.26
C SER A 48 7.93 6.62 -21.33
N GLN A 49 6.88 6.94 -20.58
CA GLN A 49 5.60 6.19 -20.51
C GLN A 49 4.74 6.72 -19.35
N ALA A 50 3.73 7.51 -19.70
CA ALA A 50 2.82 8.17 -18.77
C ALA A 50 1.89 7.19 -18.00
N ASN A 51 1.76 5.95 -18.49
CA ASN A 51 0.73 4.99 -18.05
C ASN A 51 1.12 4.12 -16.83
N ILE A 52 2.34 4.24 -16.29
CA ILE A 52 2.86 3.27 -15.30
C ILE A 52 2.42 3.59 -13.86
N ILE A 53 2.16 4.85 -13.51
CA ILE A 53 2.02 5.26 -12.10
C ILE A 53 0.60 5.06 -11.51
N GLU A 54 -0.46 5.03 -12.33
CA GLU A 54 -1.84 4.89 -11.84
C GLU A 54 -2.07 3.57 -11.09
N ASN A 55 -1.49 2.47 -11.59
CA ASN A 55 -1.59 1.16 -10.94
C ASN A 55 -0.66 1.06 -9.72
N LEU A 56 0.48 1.76 -9.73
CA LEU A 56 1.47 1.70 -8.65
C LEU A 56 0.97 2.30 -7.33
N LYS A 57 0.03 3.26 -7.40
CA LYS A 57 -0.61 3.86 -6.22
C LYS A 57 -1.13 2.82 -5.22
N PHE A 58 -1.75 1.76 -5.74
CA PHE A 58 -2.29 0.68 -4.92
C PHE A 58 -1.35 -0.51 -4.84
N LEU A 59 -0.63 -0.83 -5.93
CA LEU A 59 0.27 -1.99 -5.97
C LEU A 59 1.49 -1.83 -5.04
N CYS A 60 2.09 -0.64 -4.96
CA CYS A 60 3.25 -0.41 -4.10
C CYS A 60 2.99 -0.78 -2.64
N PRO A 61 1.94 -0.26 -1.99
CA PRO A 61 1.65 -0.64 -0.61
C PRO A 61 0.99 -2.03 -0.49
N GLU A 62 0.39 -2.58 -1.56
CA GLU A 62 -0.12 -3.96 -1.55
C GLU A 62 1.00 -4.99 -1.40
N ALA A 63 2.23 -4.68 -1.83
CA ALA A 63 3.40 -5.55 -1.63
C ALA A 63 3.66 -5.87 -0.14
N PHE A 64 3.17 -5.06 0.81
CA PHE A 64 3.23 -5.41 2.24
C PHE A 64 2.29 -6.55 2.60
N PHE A 65 1.15 -6.69 1.93
CA PHE A 65 0.15 -7.72 2.20
C PHE A 65 0.36 -8.94 1.31
N GLU A 66 0.78 -8.72 0.06
CA GLU A 66 1.03 -9.74 -0.95
C GLU A 66 2.45 -9.60 -1.55
N PRO A 67 3.50 -10.05 -0.84
CA PRO A 67 4.89 -9.90 -1.27
C PRO A 67 5.21 -10.59 -2.61
N PHE A 68 4.39 -11.55 -3.04
CA PHE A 68 4.57 -12.21 -4.34
C PHE A 68 4.45 -11.23 -5.52
N LEU A 69 3.77 -10.08 -5.34
CA LEU A 69 3.65 -9.03 -6.37
C LEU A 69 5.01 -8.45 -6.77
N ILE A 70 6.00 -8.52 -5.88
CA ILE A 70 7.39 -8.11 -6.12
C ILE A 70 8.33 -9.32 -6.20
N ASN A 71 7.79 -10.50 -6.52
CA ASN A 71 8.52 -11.77 -6.62
C ASN A 71 9.25 -12.16 -5.32
N MET A 72 8.73 -11.76 -4.15
CA MET A 72 9.27 -12.16 -2.85
C MET A 72 8.44 -13.29 -2.25
N GLU A 73 9.10 -14.42 -1.95
CA GLU A 73 8.49 -15.57 -1.26
C GLU A 73 8.51 -15.39 0.26
N THR A 74 7.84 -14.34 0.74
CA THR A 74 7.73 -14.04 2.17
C THR A 74 6.27 -13.88 2.59
N LEU A 75 6.02 -13.95 3.89
CA LEU A 75 4.69 -13.71 4.44
C LEU A 75 4.36 -12.21 4.36
N GLY A 76 3.12 -11.88 4.00
CA GLY A 76 2.63 -10.52 4.16
C GLY A 76 2.60 -10.07 5.62
N LEU A 77 2.58 -8.75 5.83
CA LEU A 77 2.62 -8.07 7.13
C LEU A 77 1.60 -8.64 8.12
N HIS A 78 0.34 -8.80 7.69
CA HIS A 78 -0.73 -9.37 8.50
C HIS A 78 -0.39 -10.80 8.98
N ARG A 79 0.06 -11.68 8.08
CA ARG A 79 0.46 -13.05 8.42
C ARG A 79 1.71 -13.10 9.28
N MET A 80 2.69 -12.21 9.04
CA MET A 80 3.88 -12.11 9.89
C MET A 80 3.50 -11.70 11.31
N CYS A 81 2.63 -10.70 11.46
CA CYS A 81 2.13 -10.25 12.75
C CYS A 81 1.37 -11.37 13.47
N GLN A 82 0.43 -12.02 12.78
CA GLN A 82 -0.34 -13.14 13.32
C GLN A 82 0.58 -14.29 13.75
N LYS A 83 1.54 -14.69 12.90
CA LYS A 83 2.52 -15.74 13.22
C LYS A 83 3.33 -15.37 14.45
N SER A 84 3.78 -14.12 14.58
CA SER A 84 4.50 -13.64 15.77
C SER A 84 3.66 -13.79 17.02
N ILE A 85 2.39 -13.36 17.00
CA ILE A 85 1.48 -13.47 18.15
C ILE A 85 1.22 -14.95 18.50
N LEU A 86 1.06 -15.82 17.50
CA LEU A 86 0.84 -17.24 17.70
C LEU A 86 2.03 -17.98 18.31
N THR A 87 3.26 -17.44 18.18
CA THR A 87 4.43 -17.98 18.89
C THR A 87 4.45 -17.62 20.38
N CYS A 88 3.68 -16.62 20.80
CA CYS A 88 3.56 -16.24 22.20
C CYS A 88 2.61 -17.19 22.96
N ASP A 89 2.72 -17.16 24.29
CA ASP A 89 1.83 -17.89 25.19
C ASP A 89 0.36 -17.49 24.97
N HIS A 90 -0.53 -18.48 25.00
CA HIS A 90 -1.96 -18.34 24.72
C HIS A 90 -2.61 -17.25 25.57
N ASP A 91 -2.23 -17.16 26.85
CA ASP A 91 -2.80 -16.20 27.80
C ASP A 91 -2.52 -14.74 27.41
N HIS A 92 -1.44 -14.48 26.69
CA HIS A 92 -1.08 -13.13 26.26
C HIS A 92 -1.63 -12.76 24.88
N ARG A 93 -2.07 -13.72 24.06
CA ARG A 93 -2.44 -13.46 22.66
C ARG A 93 -3.57 -12.46 22.51
N LYS A 94 -4.62 -12.58 23.33
CA LYS A 94 -5.76 -11.65 23.32
C LYS A 94 -5.32 -10.20 23.62
N TYR A 95 -4.39 -10.05 24.56
CA TYR A 95 -3.81 -8.75 24.86
C TYR A 95 -2.99 -8.21 23.69
N LEU A 96 -2.18 -9.06 23.05
CA LEU A 96 -1.37 -8.66 21.89
C LEU A 96 -2.23 -8.26 20.67
N TYR A 97 -3.28 -9.02 20.34
CA TYR A 97 -4.19 -8.68 19.23
C TYR A 97 -4.91 -7.34 19.46
N SER A 98 -5.22 -6.99 20.71
CA SER A 98 -5.88 -5.72 21.04
C SER A 98 -4.93 -4.53 21.13
N ASN A 99 -3.61 -4.75 21.10
CA ASN A 99 -2.59 -3.71 21.32
C ASN A 99 -1.50 -3.72 20.24
N ILE A 100 -1.89 -3.92 18.97
CA ILE A 100 -0.96 -3.77 17.84
C ILE A 100 -0.67 -2.28 17.62
N VAL A 101 0.59 -1.89 17.74
CA VAL A 101 1.05 -0.50 17.54
C VAL A 101 1.80 -0.40 16.21
N LEU A 102 1.42 0.58 15.39
CA LEU A 102 2.10 0.90 14.14
C LEU A 102 3.15 1.99 14.36
N SER A 103 4.39 1.73 13.94
CA SER A 103 5.51 2.67 14.05
C SER A 103 6.39 2.66 12.80
N GLY A 104 6.88 3.83 12.40
CA GLY A 104 7.81 4.02 11.28
C GLY A 104 7.20 4.73 10.07
N GLY A 105 8.03 5.21 9.15
CA GLY A 105 7.57 5.98 7.99
C GLY A 105 6.65 5.19 7.05
N SER A 106 6.91 3.89 6.86
CA SER A 106 6.08 3.03 6.01
C SER A 106 4.69 2.77 6.59
N THR A 107 4.44 3.03 7.88
CA THR A 107 3.08 2.89 8.44
C THR A 107 2.19 4.10 8.20
N LEU A 108 2.73 5.16 7.56
CA LEU A 108 2.01 6.37 7.20
C LEU A 108 1.18 6.24 5.91
N PHE A 109 1.23 5.10 5.21
CA PHE A 109 0.38 4.88 4.06
C PHE A 109 -1.10 4.99 4.47
N PRO A 110 -1.89 5.88 3.83
CA PRO A 110 -3.31 5.98 4.11
C PRO A 110 -4.00 4.63 3.88
N GLY A 111 -4.87 4.20 4.79
CA GLY A 111 -5.59 2.93 4.70
C GLY A 111 -4.85 1.71 5.28
N LEU A 112 -3.57 1.84 5.65
CA LEU A 112 -2.77 0.71 6.12
C LEU A 112 -3.29 0.15 7.44
N ARG A 113 -3.68 1.04 8.37
CA ARG A 113 -4.25 0.65 9.66
C ARG A 113 -5.54 -0.12 9.46
N GLU A 114 -6.46 0.44 8.67
CA GLU A 114 -7.79 -0.10 8.46
C GLU A 114 -7.71 -1.49 7.79
N ARG A 115 -6.83 -1.63 6.78
CA ARG A 115 -6.57 -2.93 6.15
C ARG A 115 -5.97 -3.93 7.13
N LEU A 116 -4.97 -3.53 7.91
CA LEU A 116 -4.35 -4.44 8.88
C LEU A 116 -5.35 -4.86 9.95
N GLU A 117 -6.15 -3.95 10.49
CA GLU A 117 -7.21 -4.28 11.46
C GLU A 117 -8.25 -5.24 10.88
N GLN A 118 -8.60 -5.10 9.60
CA GLN A 118 -9.52 -6.01 8.92
C GLN A 118 -8.93 -7.43 8.79
N GLU A 119 -7.65 -7.54 8.42
CA GLU A 119 -6.97 -8.83 8.22
C GLU A 119 -6.59 -9.53 9.54
N MET A 120 -6.52 -8.77 10.65
CA MET A 120 -6.13 -9.27 11.97
C MET A 120 -7.30 -9.61 12.89
N ARG A 121 -8.55 -9.36 12.44
CA ARG A 121 -9.78 -9.69 13.17
C ARG A 121 -10.16 -11.16 13.10
#